data_AF-A0AAU6RQL2-F1
#
_entry.id   AF-A0AAU6RQL2-F1
#
_cell.length_a   1.000
_cell.length_b   1.000
_cell.length_c   1.000
_cell.angle_alpha   90.00
_cell.angle_beta   90.00
_cell.angle_gamma   90.00
#
_symmetry.space_group_name_H-M   'P 1'
#
loop_
_entity.id
_entity.type
_entity.pdbx_description
1 polymer ?
#
loop_
_entity_poly.entity_id
_entity_poly.type
_entity_poly.pdbx_seq_one_letter_code
_entity_poly.pdbx_strand_id
1 'polypeptide(L)'
;MDDHILSLLLIAILFYIPFFITGMIFAKNKFFESTSTQSKKILIYLTPLFLIFKALIELYPNNEFIGILALSSTFGLSFSYIALFYYLYHRFPQVKIFRGFEFVGKLSLINYISQSIFHGFIYYSHGFGRFGDSNFVLSVFIALIFFVVQILLSSIYFKYGPLEYIIRVVTYWSFHPKRKLQN
;
A
#
# COMPACT_ATOMS: atom_id res chain seq x y z
N MET A 1 30.38 -6.97 -7.87
CA MET A 1 28.99 -6.93 -7.38
C MET A 1 29.10 -6.54 -5.93
N ASP A 2 28.92 -5.25 -5.69
CA ASP A 2 29.84 -4.51 -4.83
C ASP A 2 29.33 -4.48 -3.39
N ASP A 3 30.23 -4.50 -2.40
CA ASP A 3 29.88 -4.47 -0.96
C ASP A 3 28.95 -3.30 -0.59
N HIS A 4 28.97 -2.24 -1.40
CA HIS A 4 28.04 -1.11 -1.36
C HIS A 4 26.59 -1.49 -1.67
N ILE A 5 26.33 -2.40 -2.60
CA ILE A 5 24.99 -2.88 -2.93
C ILE A 5 24.42 -3.67 -1.74
N LEU A 6 25.23 -4.54 -1.14
CA LEU A 6 24.79 -5.34 0.00
C LEU A 6 24.47 -4.45 1.20
N SER A 7 25.30 -3.46 1.49
CA SER A 7 25.06 -2.49 2.57
C SER A 7 23.82 -1.63 2.31
N LEU A 8 23.58 -1.17 1.06
CA LEU A 8 22.36 -0.45 0.70
C LEU A 8 21.10 -1.31 0.86
N LEU A 9 21.15 -2.59 0.46
CA LEU A 9 20.04 -3.53 0.66
C LEU A 9 19.76 -3.74 2.15
N LEU A 10 20.80 -3.89 2.97
CA LEU A 10 20.65 -4.04 4.42
C LEU A 10 20.01 -2.80 5.05
N ILE A 11 20.46 -1.60 4.68
CA ILE A 11 19.88 -0.34 5.15
C ILE A 11 18.41 -0.24 4.75
N ALA A 12 18.06 -0.58 3.52
CA ALA A 12 16.68 -0.58 3.06
C ALA A 12 15.79 -1.53 3.88
N ILE A 13 16.25 -2.75 4.13
CA ILE A 13 15.53 -3.73 4.96
C ILE A 13 15.31 -3.17 6.38
N LEU A 14 16.38 -2.69 7.02
CA LEU A 14 16.31 -2.14 8.39
C LEU A 14 15.38 -0.93 8.47
N PHE A 15 15.35 -0.10 7.43
CA PHE A 15 14.49 1.06 7.35
C PHE A 15 12.99 0.71 7.31
N TYR A 16 12.61 -0.41 6.69
CA TYR A 16 11.20 -0.83 6.62
C TYR A 16 10.69 -1.58 7.86
N ILE A 17 11.57 -2.17 8.66
CA ILE A 17 11.20 -2.95 9.86
C ILE A 17 10.35 -2.14 10.87
N PRO A 18 10.68 -0.90 11.25
CA PRO A 18 9.87 -0.11 12.17
C PRO A 18 8.42 0.07 11.70
N PHE A 19 8.19 0.20 10.39
CA PHE A 19 6.85 0.37 9.83
C PHE A 19 6.05 -0.94 9.88
N PHE A 20 6.71 -2.07 9.60
CA PHE A 20 6.12 -3.38 9.77
C PHE A 20 5.72 -3.63 11.24
N ILE A 21 6.61 -3.30 12.19
CA ILE A 21 6.33 -3.39 13.62
C ILE A 21 5.19 -2.46 14.04
N THR A 22 5.15 -1.23 13.53
CA THR A 22 4.05 -0.29 13.80
C THR A 22 2.70 -0.88 13.37
N GLY A 23 2.65 -1.53 12.20
CA GLY A 23 1.45 -2.25 11.75
C GLY A 23 1.05 -3.39 12.69
N MET A 24 2.00 -4.18 13.17
CA MET A 24 1.74 -5.24 14.16
C MET A 24 1.24 -4.69 15.50
N ILE A 25 1.78 -3.56 15.96
CA ILE A 25 1.33 -2.87 17.18
C ILE A 25 -0.12 -2.39 17.01
N PHE A 26 -0.47 -1.81 15.86
CA PHE A 26 -1.84 -1.39 15.57
C PHE A 26 -2.82 -2.57 15.56
N ALA A 27 -2.42 -3.70 14.97
CA ALA A 27 -3.23 -4.92 14.99
C ALA A 27 -3.42 -5.46 16.41
N LYS A 28 -2.34 -5.55 17.20
CA LYS A 28 -2.38 -6.01 18.61
C LYS A 28 -3.24 -5.12 19.50
N ASN A 29 -3.18 -3.81 19.28
CA ASN A 29 -3.94 -2.82 20.05
C ASN A 29 -5.37 -2.62 19.52
N LYS A 30 -5.84 -3.48 18.60
CA LYS A 30 -7.21 -3.42 18.04
C LYS A 30 -7.52 -2.04 17.45
N PHE A 31 -6.50 -1.38 16.90
CA PHE A 31 -6.61 -0.02 16.40
C PHE A 31 -7.74 0.08 15.37
N PHE A 32 -7.95 -0.94 14.54
CA PHE A 32 -8.99 -1.02 13.51
C PHE A 32 -10.34 -1.59 13.99
N GLU A 33 -10.58 -1.74 15.29
CA GLU A 33 -11.91 -2.11 15.81
C GLU A 33 -12.75 -0.87 16.19
N SER A 34 -12.11 0.22 16.62
CA SER A 34 -12.78 1.45 17.02
C SER A 34 -12.92 2.42 15.85
N THR A 35 -14.12 2.92 15.57
CA THR A 35 -14.36 3.76 14.38
C THR A 35 -13.71 5.14 14.44
N SER A 36 -13.58 5.73 15.64
CA SER A 36 -13.23 7.16 15.77
C SER A 36 -12.41 7.46 17.02
N THR A 37 -11.17 6.96 17.10
CA THR A 37 -10.21 7.37 18.13
C THR A 37 -9.66 8.78 17.89
N GLN A 38 -9.19 9.44 18.95
CA GLN A 38 -8.56 10.76 18.86
C GLN A 38 -7.34 10.75 17.92
N SER A 39 -6.52 9.71 17.97
CA SER A 39 -5.36 9.53 17.08
C SER A 39 -5.74 9.48 15.60
N LYS A 40 -6.81 8.77 15.24
CA LYS A 40 -7.31 8.74 13.86
C LYS A 40 -7.82 10.09 13.38
N LYS A 41 -8.54 10.82 14.24
CA LYS A 41 -9.00 12.19 13.91
C LYS A 41 -7.82 13.11 13.65
N ILE A 42 -6.80 13.08 14.52
CA ILE A 42 -5.58 13.87 14.34
C ILE A 42 -4.93 13.54 12.98
N LEU A 43 -4.73 12.25 12.67
CA LEU A 43 -4.16 11.84 11.38
C LEU A 43 -5.00 12.34 10.19
N ILE A 44 -6.33 12.26 10.27
CA ILE A 44 -7.22 12.77 9.21
C ILE A 44 -7.04 14.29 9.04
N TYR A 45 -7.03 15.06 10.12
CA TYR A 45 -6.85 16.51 10.07
C TYR A 45 -5.46 16.94 9.60
N LEU A 46 -4.44 16.09 9.79
CA LEU A 46 -3.08 16.34 9.27
C LEU A 46 -2.91 16.00 7.79
N THR A 47 -3.87 15.30 7.16
CA THR A 47 -3.82 14.99 5.71
C THR A 47 -3.50 16.21 4.83
N PRO A 48 -4.20 17.36 4.92
CA PRO A 48 -3.87 18.54 4.12
C PRO A 48 -2.46 19.08 4.42
N LEU A 49 -1.99 19.01 5.67
CA LEU A 49 -0.64 19.46 6.03
C LEU A 49 0.42 18.60 5.33
N PHE A 50 0.28 17.27 5.34
CA PHE A 50 1.25 16.39 4.68
C PHE A 50 1.17 16.48 3.14
N LEU A 51 0.00 16.80 2.58
CA LEU A 51 -0.15 17.11 1.15
C LEU A 51 0.61 18.39 0.79
N ILE A 52 0.54 19.43 1.64
CA ILE A 52 1.33 20.65 1.45
C ILE A 52 2.83 20.33 1.50
N PHE A 53 3.29 19.52 2.46
CA PHE A 53 4.70 19.12 2.50
C PHE A 53 5.12 18.39 1.22
N LYS A 54 4.29 17.47 0.71
CA LYS A 54 4.55 16.78 -0.55
C LYS A 54 4.60 17.74 -1.74
N ALA A 55 3.70 18.72 -1.79
CA ALA A 55 3.69 19.74 -2.84
C ALA A 55 4.93 20.64 -2.78
N LEU A 56 5.37 21.05 -1.58
CA LEU A 56 6.58 21.87 -1.41
C LEU A 56 7.83 21.15 -1.93
N ILE A 57 7.93 19.84 -1.71
CA ILE A 57 9.05 19.02 -2.23
C ILE A 57 9.09 19.05 -3.76
N GLU A 58 7.92 18.96 -4.40
CA GLU A 58 7.82 19.00 -5.86
C GLU A 58 8.11 20.40 -6.42
N LEU A 59 7.69 21.46 -5.73
CA LEU A 59 7.91 22.84 -6.15
C LEU A 59 9.36 23.32 -5.95
N TYR A 60 10.06 22.78 -4.96
CA TYR A 60 11.41 23.20 -4.59
C TYR A 60 12.36 22.01 -4.42
N PRO A 61 12.62 21.24 -5.50
CA PRO A 61 13.38 19.98 -5.43
C PRO A 61 14.83 20.16 -4.97
N ASN A 62 15.42 21.35 -5.18
CA ASN A 62 16.82 21.65 -4.86
C ASN A 62 17.01 22.24 -3.45
N ASN A 63 15.95 22.33 -2.63
CA ASN A 63 16.03 22.92 -1.31
C ASN A 63 16.22 21.83 -0.24
N GLU A 64 17.43 21.74 0.33
CA GLU A 64 17.78 20.75 1.35
C GLU A 64 16.84 20.78 2.57
N PHE A 65 16.43 21.97 3.01
CA PHE A 65 15.54 22.13 4.16
C PHE A 65 14.14 21.53 3.89
N ILE A 66 13.62 21.69 2.68
CA ILE A 66 12.36 21.08 2.26
C ILE A 66 12.55 19.57 2.05
N GLY A 67 13.72 19.14 1.59
CA GLY A 67 14.09 17.73 1.46
C GLY A 67 13.98 16.96 2.78
N ILE A 68 14.27 17.59 3.93
CA ILE A 68 14.11 16.98 5.26
C ILE A 68 12.64 16.60 5.54
N LEU A 69 11.66 17.30 4.95
CA LEU A 69 10.24 16.98 5.09
C LEU A 69 9.80 15.76 4.26
N ALA A 70 10.66 15.18 3.42
CA ALA A 70 10.31 14.07 2.53
C ALA A 70 9.87 12.82 3.27
N LEU A 71 10.55 12.47 4.36
CA LEU A 71 10.16 11.31 5.17
C LEU A 71 8.83 11.57 5.89
N SER A 72 8.70 12.74 6.52
CA SER A 72 7.49 13.15 7.25
C SER A 72 6.27 13.22 6.33
N SER A 73 6.41 13.75 5.11
CA SER A 73 5.33 13.78 4.13
C SER A 73 4.95 12.38 3.65
N THR A 74 5.93 11.55 3.28
CA THR A 74 5.68 10.19 2.76
C THR A 74 4.98 9.30 3.79
N PHE A 75 5.52 9.23 5.01
CA PHE A 75 4.94 8.40 6.07
C PHE A 75 3.71 9.03 6.70
N GLY A 76 3.72 10.35 6.89
CA GLY A 76 2.57 11.10 7.39
C GLY A 76 1.35 10.93 6.49
N LEU A 77 1.50 11.06 5.17
CA LEU A 77 0.44 10.78 4.20
C LEU A 77 -0.01 9.33 4.27
N SER A 78 0.93 8.37 4.36
CA SER A 78 0.59 6.95 4.43
C SER A 78 -0.32 6.64 5.63
N PHE A 79 0.03 7.09 6.83
CA PHE A 79 -0.80 6.89 8.03
C PHE A 79 -2.11 7.67 7.96
N SER A 80 -2.09 8.89 7.40
CA SER A 80 -3.27 9.73 7.23
C SER A 80 -4.27 9.11 6.26
N TYR A 81 -3.81 8.56 5.14
CA TYR A 81 -4.65 7.83 4.18
C TYR A 81 -5.22 6.55 4.76
N ILE A 82 -4.46 5.80 5.56
CA ILE A 82 -5.01 4.63 6.26
C ILE A 82 -6.14 5.04 7.22
N ALA A 83 -5.93 6.09 8.02
CA ALA A 83 -6.93 6.59 8.96
C ALA A 83 -8.17 7.14 8.23
N LEU A 84 -7.98 7.90 7.16
CA LEU A 84 -9.03 8.47 6.32
C LEU A 84 -9.84 7.38 5.61
N PHE A 85 -9.17 6.43 4.95
CA PHE A 85 -9.82 5.31 4.29
C PHE A 85 -10.65 4.50 5.28
N TYR A 86 -10.08 4.18 6.44
CA TYR A 86 -10.78 3.45 7.49
C TYR A 86 -12.03 4.20 7.99
N TYR A 87 -11.93 5.52 8.20
CA TYR A 87 -13.05 6.36 8.60
C TYR A 87 -14.15 6.40 7.52
N LEU A 88 -13.77 6.62 6.25
CA LEU A 88 -14.71 6.67 5.13
C LEU A 88 -15.43 5.34 4.92
N TYR A 89 -14.71 4.22 5.03
CA TYR A 89 -15.26 2.87 4.92
C TYR A 89 -16.38 2.62 5.95
N HIS A 90 -16.17 3.04 7.21
CA HIS A 90 -17.17 2.88 8.27
C HIS A 90 -18.29 3.91 8.21
N ARG A 91 -18.00 5.12 7.72
CA ARG A 91 -18.99 6.20 7.59
C ARG A 91 -19.99 5.91 6.47
N PHE A 92 -19.54 5.28 5.39
CA PHE A 92 -20.34 5.04 4.19
C PHE A 92 -20.32 3.56 3.74
N PRO A 93 -20.79 2.62 4.58
CA PRO A 93 -20.68 1.18 4.31
C PRO A 93 -21.48 0.72 3.09
N GLN A 94 -22.46 1.51 2.64
CA GLN A 94 -23.33 1.17 1.50
C GLN A 94 -22.70 1.46 0.14
N VAL A 95 -21.55 2.17 0.10
CA VAL A 95 -20.92 2.55 -1.17
C VAL A 95 -20.27 1.33 -1.81
N LYS A 96 -20.74 0.95 -2.99
CA LYS A 96 -20.29 -0.26 -3.73
C LYS A 96 -18.78 -0.30 -3.99
N ILE A 97 -18.11 0.85 -4.05
CA ILE A 97 -16.66 0.91 -4.27
C ILE A 97 -15.87 0.22 -3.14
N PHE A 98 -16.36 0.31 -1.90
CA PHE A 98 -15.71 -0.35 -0.76
C PHE A 98 -15.78 -1.87 -0.86
N ARG A 99 -16.88 -2.41 -1.40
CA ARG A 99 -16.98 -3.84 -1.72
C ARG A 99 -15.95 -4.27 -2.78
N GLY A 100 -15.67 -3.41 -3.75
CA GLY A 100 -14.57 -3.62 -4.70
C GLY A 100 -13.21 -3.72 -4.01
N PHE A 101 -12.92 -2.79 -3.11
CA PHE A 101 -11.69 -2.81 -2.31
C PHE A 101 -11.58 -4.03 -1.39
N GLU A 102 -12.69 -4.55 -0.85
CA GLU A 102 -12.68 -5.79 -0.06
C GLU A 102 -12.21 -6.99 -0.89
N PHE A 103 -12.65 -7.11 -2.14
CA PHE A 103 -12.22 -8.20 -3.02
C PHE A 103 -10.71 -8.13 -3.29
N VAL A 104 -10.22 -6.95 -3.67
CA VAL A 104 -8.79 -6.75 -3.93
C VAL A 104 -7.95 -6.95 -2.66
N GLY A 105 -8.46 -6.53 -1.50
CA GLY A 105 -7.80 -6.69 -0.21
C GLY A 105 -7.66 -8.13 0.26
N LYS A 106 -8.63 -9.01 -0.07
CA LYS A 106 -8.53 -10.46 0.20
C LYS A 106 -7.42 -11.15 -0.60
N LEU A 107 -7.06 -10.55 -1.74
CA LEU A 107 -6.10 -11.03 -2.71
C LEU A 107 -4.90 -10.08 -2.82
N SER A 108 -4.53 -9.42 -1.71
CA SER A 108 -3.56 -8.34 -1.72
C SER A 108 -2.18 -8.75 -2.25
N LEU A 109 -1.75 -9.99 -1.98
CA LEU A 109 -0.43 -10.49 -2.40
C LEU A 109 -0.41 -10.79 -3.89
N ILE A 110 -1.41 -11.52 -4.39
CA ILE A 110 -1.49 -11.81 -5.84
C ILE A 110 -1.73 -10.54 -6.65
N ASN A 111 -2.54 -9.61 -6.14
CA ASN A 111 -2.76 -8.32 -6.80
C ASN A 111 -1.50 -7.47 -6.82
N TYR A 112 -0.75 -7.40 -5.73
CA TYR A 112 0.52 -6.68 -5.68
C TYR A 112 1.54 -7.25 -6.67
N ILE A 113 1.71 -8.58 -6.72
CA ILE A 113 2.64 -9.23 -7.65
C ILE A 113 2.18 -9.03 -9.10
N SER A 114 0.89 -9.24 -9.39
CA SER A 114 0.34 -9.05 -10.74
C SER A 114 0.52 -7.60 -11.22
N GLN A 115 0.28 -6.62 -10.33
CA GLN A 115 0.49 -5.21 -10.63
C GLN A 115 1.96 -4.91 -10.90
N SER A 116 2.87 -5.45 -10.08
CA SER A 116 4.31 -5.23 -10.22
C SER A 116 4.84 -5.82 -11.52
N ILE A 117 4.42 -7.03 -11.89
CA ILE A 117 4.79 -7.67 -13.17
C ILE A 117 4.23 -6.88 -14.35
N PHE A 118 2.94 -6.51 -14.31
CA PHE A 118 2.29 -5.80 -15.40
C PHE A 118 2.91 -4.42 -15.65
N HIS A 119 3.08 -3.60 -14.60
CA HIS A 119 3.69 -2.28 -14.73
C HIS A 119 5.19 -2.39 -15.01
N GLY A 120 5.88 -3.37 -14.42
CA GLY A 120 7.28 -3.67 -14.76
C GLY A 120 7.45 -3.97 -16.24
N PHE A 121 6.58 -4.78 -16.84
CA PHE A 121 6.59 -5.07 -18.27
C PHE A 121 6.28 -3.82 -19.12
N ILE A 122 5.37 -2.95 -18.69
CA ILE A 122 5.03 -1.73 -19.45
C ILE A 122 6.14 -0.69 -19.40
N TYR A 123 6.71 -0.43 -18.24
CA TYR A 123 7.64 0.68 -18.08
C TYR A 123 9.10 0.26 -18.27
N TYR A 124 9.52 -0.89 -17.76
CA TYR A 124 10.94 -1.25 -17.85
C TYR A 124 11.38 -1.61 -19.28
N SER A 125 12.68 -1.44 -19.52
CA SER A 125 13.34 -1.67 -20.80
C SER A 125 13.18 -3.09 -21.36
N HIS A 126 12.84 -4.06 -20.51
CA HIS A 126 12.66 -5.46 -20.90
C HIS A 126 11.26 -5.75 -21.51
N GLY A 127 10.33 -4.79 -21.48
CA GLY A 127 9.02 -4.92 -22.12
C GLY A 127 8.75 -3.77 -23.10
N PHE A 128 7.81 -2.87 -22.78
CA PHE A 128 7.49 -1.72 -23.65
C PHE A 128 8.40 -0.51 -23.45
N GLY A 129 9.25 -0.49 -22.42
CA GLY A 129 10.29 0.53 -22.26
C GLY A 129 9.77 1.96 -22.03
N ARG A 130 8.53 2.12 -21.53
CA ARG A 130 7.89 3.44 -21.32
C ARG A 130 8.42 4.23 -20.11
N PHE A 131 9.49 3.77 -19.47
CA PHE A 131 10.07 4.43 -18.30
C PHE A 131 10.63 5.79 -18.68
N GLY A 132 10.20 6.85 -17.98
CA GLY A 132 10.61 8.22 -18.28
C GLY A 132 9.80 8.89 -19.39
N ASP A 133 8.75 8.26 -19.91
CA ASP A 133 7.83 8.91 -20.85
C ASP A 133 7.20 10.16 -20.22
N SER A 134 7.12 11.25 -20.98
CA SER A 134 6.52 12.52 -20.55
C SER A 134 5.00 12.46 -20.38
N ASN A 135 4.36 11.37 -20.81
CA ASN A 135 2.91 11.23 -20.79
C ASN A 135 2.39 10.61 -19.48
N PHE A 136 2.52 11.37 -18.39
CA PHE A 136 2.05 10.97 -17.07
C PHE A 136 0.54 10.61 -17.05
N VAL A 137 -0.27 11.34 -17.82
CA VAL A 137 -1.72 11.12 -17.90
C VAL A 137 -2.03 9.72 -18.43
N LEU A 138 -1.36 9.31 -19.51
CA LEU A 138 -1.52 7.96 -20.05
C LEU A 138 -1.13 6.89 -19.01
N SER A 139 -0.06 7.11 -18.26
CA SER A 139 0.39 6.19 -17.22
C SER A 139 -0.66 6.00 -16.11
N VAL A 140 -1.32 7.08 -15.71
CA VAL A 140 -2.44 7.04 -14.75
C VAL A 140 -3.62 6.26 -15.32
N PHE A 141 -3.99 6.47 -16.60
CA PHE A 141 -5.07 5.71 -17.23
C PHE A 141 -4.78 4.22 -17.31
N ILE A 142 -3.56 3.83 -17.69
CA ILE A 142 -3.12 2.43 -17.72
C ILE A 142 -3.26 1.82 -16.31
N ALA A 143 -2.78 2.51 -15.28
CA ALA A 143 -2.87 2.03 -13.90
C ALA A 143 -4.32 1.89 -13.42
N LEU A 144 -5.19 2.86 -13.71
CA LEU A 144 -6.61 2.83 -13.35
C LEU A 144 -7.35 1.69 -14.05
N ILE A 145 -7.14 1.52 -15.36
CA ILE A 145 -7.76 0.43 -16.14
C ILE A 145 -7.34 -0.92 -15.55
N PHE A 146 -6.04 -1.10 -15.32
CA PHE A 146 -5.53 -2.34 -14.74
C PHE A 146 -6.10 -2.59 -13.34
N PHE A 147 -6.19 -1.56 -12.50
CA PHE A 147 -6.78 -1.66 -11.16
C PHE A 147 -8.27 -2.07 -11.21
N VAL A 148 -9.05 -1.54 -12.15
CA VAL A 148 -10.44 -1.96 -12.35
C VAL A 148 -10.51 -3.44 -12.76
N VAL A 149 -9.63 -3.89 -13.67
CA VAL A 149 -9.53 -5.30 -14.04
C VAL A 149 -9.18 -6.16 -12.82
N GLN A 150 -8.27 -5.71 -11.95
CA GLN A 150 -7.96 -6.41 -10.70
C GLN A 150 -9.16 -6.53 -9.76
N ILE A 151 -10.00 -5.50 -9.64
CA ILE A 151 -11.24 -5.58 -8.85
C ILE A 151 -12.15 -6.67 -9.40
N LEU A 152 -12.35 -6.70 -10.73
CA LEU A 152 -13.22 -7.68 -11.38
C LEU A 152 -12.69 -9.11 -11.21
N LEU A 153 -11.40 -9.34 -11.48
CA LEU A 153 -10.76 -10.64 -11.30
C LEU A 153 -10.79 -11.07 -9.83
N SER A 154 -10.57 -10.15 -8.90
CA SER A 154 -10.61 -10.45 -7.47
C SER A 154 -11.99 -10.83 -6.98
N SER A 155 -13.05 -10.37 -7.65
CA SER A 155 -14.43 -10.71 -7.28
C SER A 155 -14.78 -12.18 -7.52
N ILE A 156 -14.03 -12.86 -8.40
CA ILE A 156 -14.22 -14.28 -8.72
C ILE A 156 -13.73 -15.18 -7.57
N TYR A 157 -12.70 -14.76 -6.83
CA TYR A 157 -12.11 -15.55 -5.76
C TYR A 157 -12.73 -15.20 -4.40
N PHE A 158 -13.56 -16.11 -3.87
CA PHE A 158 -14.34 -15.83 -2.66
C PHE A 158 -13.60 -16.04 -1.33
N LYS A 159 -12.54 -16.87 -1.29
CA LYS A 159 -11.92 -17.32 -0.03
C LYS A 159 -10.48 -16.84 0.16
N TYR A 160 -9.59 -17.14 -0.78
CA TYR A 160 -8.18 -16.73 -0.80
C TYR A 160 -7.59 -17.10 -2.16
N GLY A 161 -6.58 -16.35 -2.60
CA GLY A 161 -5.85 -16.65 -3.83
C GLY A 161 -4.78 -17.71 -3.60
N PRO A 162 -4.20 -18.24 -4.70
CA PRO A 162 -3.18 -19.28 -4.63
C PRO A 162 -1.92 -18.81 -3.88
N LEU A 163 -1.51 -17.54 -4.07
CA LEU A 163 -0.34 -16.99 -3.39
C LEU A 163 -0.60 -16.74 -1.89
N GLU A 164 -1.81 -16.30 -1.54
CA GLU A 164 -2.25 -16.16 -0.15
C GLU A 164 -2.31 -17.51 0.58
N TYR A 165 -2.57 -18.60 -0.15
CA TYR A 165 -2.48 -19.95 0.40
C TYR A 165 -1.02 -20.34 0.66
N ILE A 166 -0.13 -20.13 -0.32
CA ILE A 166 1.31 -20.45 -0.19
C ILE A 166 1.91 -19.73 1.01
N ILE A 167 1.65 -18.42 1.17
CA ILE A 167 2.21 -17.66 2.29
C ILE A 167 1.71 -18.17 3.64
N ARG A 168 0.46 -18.64 3.74
CA ARG A 168 -0.06 -19.27 4.96
C ARG A 168 0.60 -20.61 5.23
N VAL A 169 0.82 -21.43 4.21
CA VAL A 169 1.52 -22.72 4.36
C VAL A 169 2.92 -22.50 4.91
N VAL A 170 3.65 -21.52 4.35
CA VAL A 170 4.99 -21.14 4.83
C VAL A 170 4.94 -20.57 6.24
N THR A 171 3.98 -19.67 6.54
CA THR A 171 3.89 -18.99 7.84
C THR A 171 3.53 -19.94 8.98
N TYR A 172 2.61 -20.88 8.73
CA TYR A 172 2.16 -21.85 9.74
C TYR A 172 2.94 -23.17 9.69
N TRP A 173 3.89 -23.31 8.76
CA TRP A 173 4.62 -24.54 8.48
C TRP A 173 3.68 -25.76 8.38
N SER A 174 2.54 -25.60 7.70
CA SER A 174 1.47 -26.60 7.63
C SER A 174 0.73 -26.50 6.30
N PHE A 175 0.59 -27.63 5.61
CA PHE A 175 -0.19 -27.76 4.38
C PHE A 175 -1.71 -27.59 4.60
N HIS A 176 -2.18 -27.59 5.84
CA HIS A 176 -3.58 -27.35 6.18
C HIS A 176 -3.68 -26.23 7.24
N PRO A 177 -3.41 -24.97 6.86
CA PRO A 177 -3.49 -23.87 7.81
C PRO A 177 -4.93 -23.74 8.33
N LYS A 178 -5.15 -24.12 9.60
CA LYS A 178 -6.47 -24.04 10.24
C LYS A 178 -6.89 -22.57 10.33
N ARG A 179 -8.15 -22.30 10.02
CA ARG A 179 -8.77 -20.99 10.25
C ARG A 179 -8.75 -20.74 11.76
N LYS A 180 -8.06 -19.69 12.23
CA LYS A 180 -8.42 -19.08 13.51
C LYS A 180 -9.84 -18.53 13.30
N LEU A 181 -10.84 -19.26 13.79
CA LEU A 181 -12.18 -18.72 13.95
C LEU A 181 -12.00 -17.48 14.84
N GLN A 182 -12.28 -16.31 14.28
CA GLN A 182 -12.39 -15.08 15.06
C GLN A 182 -13.60 -15.27 15.98
N ASN A 183 -13.32 -15.51 17.27
CA ASN A 183 -14.27 -15.24 18.35
C ASN A 183 -14.19 -13.76 18.69
#